data_AF-A0A920JGI7-F1
#
_entry.id   AF-A0A920JGI7-F1
#
_cell.length_a   1.000
_cell.length_b   1.000
_cell.length_c   1.000
_cell.angle_alpha   90.00
_cell.angle_beta   90.00
_cell.angle_gamma   90.00
#
_symmetry.space_group_name_H-M   'P 1'
#
loop_
_entity.id
_entity.type
_entity.pdbx_description
1 polymer ?
#
loop_
_entity_poly.entity_id
_entity_poly.type
_entity_poly.pdbx_seq_one_letter_code
_entity_poly.pdbx_strand_id
1 'polypeptide(L)'
;MTFLKSQGFERDPDVLDTWFSSALWPLSTMGWPWPEEFPETAGLLDFYNPTSVLSTAREIITLWVSRMVMFNRYFLNGRLPFKDVFIHAMVQDGHGQKMSKSLGNGVDPRDIILAMGQTQCDFPWCK
;
A
#
# COMPACT_ATOMS: atom_id res chain seq x y z
N MET A 1 -6.88 17.53 -23.53
CA MET A 1 -6.14 16.53 -24.33
C MET A 1 -6.16 16.82 -25.85
N THR A 2 -7.23 17.43 -26.36
CA THR A 2 -7.38 17.76 -27.80
C THR A 2 -6.39 18.82 -28.30
N PHE A 3 -6.02 19.79 -27.46
CA PHE A 3 -5.06 20.85 -27.81
C PHE A 3 -3.63 20.33 -28.06
N LEU A 4 -3.11 19.45 -27.20
CA LEU A 4 -1.75 18.92 -27.37
C LEU A 4 -1.62 18.08 -28.65
N LYS A 5 -2.65 17.30 -28.99
CA LYS A 5 -2.71 16.53 -30.24
C LYS A 5 -2.75 17.43 -31.47
N SER A 6 -3.45 18.58 -31.42
CA SER A 6 -3.48 19.51 -32.56
C SER A 6 -2.16 20.24 -32.79
N GLN A 7 -1.29 20.28 -31.78
CA GLN A 7 0.09 20.76 -31.88
C GLN A 7 1.09 19.67 -32.32
N GLY A 8 0.61 18.47 -32.66
CA GLY A 8 1.46 17.35 -33.12
C GLY A 8 2.12 16.56 -32.00
N PHE A 9 1.77 16.79 -30.72
CA PHE A 9 2.28 15.98 -29.61
C PHE A 9 1.44 14.71 -29.44
N GLU A 10 2.12 13.58 -29.31
CA GLU A 10 1.53 12.27 -29.04
C GLU A 10 1.78 11.86 -27.59
N ARG A 11 0.79 11.20 -26.97
CA ARG A 11 0.94 10.66 -25.62
C ARG A 11 1.78 9.40 -25.69
N ASP A 12 2.78 9.32 -24.81
CA ASP A 12 3.58 8.12 -24.62
C ASP A 12 2.67 6.91 -24.32
N PRO A 13 2.78 5.81 -25.10
CA PRO A 13 2.01 4.59 -24.85
C PRO A 13 2.43 3.86 -23.58
N ASP A 14 3.59 4.17 -22.99
CA ASP A 14 4.10 3.50 -21.80
C ASP A 14 3.21 3.69 -20.57
N VAL A 15 3.29 2.71 -19.68
CA VAL A 15 2.57 2.69 -18.40
C VAL A 15 3.56 2.73 -17.25
N LEU A 16 3.17 3.39 -16.17
CA LEU A 16 3.97 3.42 -14.95
C LEU A 16 3.91 2.06 -14.23
N ASP A 17 5.02 1.69 -13.62
CA ASP A 17 5.11 0.52 -12.75
C ASP A 17 4.10 0.60 -11.60
N THR A 18 3.55 -0.54 -11.17
CA THR A 18 2.56 -0.58 -10.08
C THR A 18 3.14 -0.05 -8.76
N TRP A 19 4.43 -0.24 -8.52
CA TRP A 19 5.08 0.31 -7.32
C TRP A 19 5.17 1.83 -7.33
N PHE A 20 5.06 2.48 -8.49
CA PHE A 20 5.00 3.94 -8.58
C PHE A 20 3.71 4.47 -7.94
N SER A 21 2.55 3.93 -8.33
CA SER A 21 1.27 4.36 -7.76
C SER A 21 1.13 3.91 -6.30
N SER A 22 1.55 2.70 -5.95
CA SER A 22 1.52 2.24 -4.56
C SER A 22 2.42 3.05 -3.63
N ALA A 23 3.51 3.64 -4.12
CA ALA A 23 4.38 4.52 -3.33
C ALA A 23 3.69 5.83 -2.92
N LEU A 24 2.64 6.25 -3.64
CA LEU A 24 1.86 7.45 -3.32
C LEU A 24 0.77 7.18 -2.26
N TRP A 25 0.67 5.97 -1.72
CA TRP A 25 -0.36 5.61 -0.74
C TRP A 25 -0.48 6.57 0.47
N PRO A 26 0.62 7.03 1.11
CA PRO A 26 0.55 7.95 2.24
C PRO A 26 0.08 9.38 1.91
N LEU A 27 -0.10 9.67 0.61
CA LEU A 27 -0.48 10.97 0.07
C LEU A 27 -1.86 10.90 -0.59
N SER A 28 -1.98 10.04 -1.60
CA SER A 28 -3.16 9.91 -2.47
C SER A 28 -4.44 9.53 -1.72
N THR A 29 -4.32 8.78 -0.63
CA THR A 29 -5.47 8.43 0.22
C THR A 29 -6.00 9.59 1.05
N MET A 30 -5.26 10.71 1.11
CA MET A 30 -5.57 11.88 1.93
C MET A 30 -5.79 13.14 1.08
N GLY A 31 -6.24 12.96 -0.17
CA GLY A 31 -6.62 14.06 -1.06
C GLY A 31 -5.47 14.68 -1.85
N TRP A 32 -4.23 14.23 -1.66
CA TRP A 32 -3.11 14.73 -2.46
C TRP A 32 -3.20 14.21 -3.92
N PRO A 33 -2.87 15.02 -4.94
CA PRO A 33 -2.41 16.41 -4.88
C PRO A 33 -3.52 17.47 -4.97
N TRP A 34 -4.77 17.07 -5.21
CA TRP A 34 -5.91 17.97 -5.44
C TRP A 34 -6.97 17.85 -4.32
N PRO A 35 -6.69 18.34 -3.10
CA PRO A 35 -7.63 18.21 -1.98
C PRO A 35 -8.97 18.92 -2.24
N GLU A 36 -8.99 19.92 -3.12
CA GLU A 36 -10.18 20.63 -3.56
C GLU A 36 -11.17 19.75 -4.36
N GLU A 37 -10.68 18.71 -5.04
CA GLU A 37 -11.54 17.75 -5.75
C GLU A 37 -12.18 16.74 -4.80
N PHE A 38 -11.65 16.60 -3.58
CA PHE A 38 -12.09 15.63 -2.56
C PHE A 38 -12.32 16.32 -1.20
N PRO A 39 -13.40 17.13 -1.05
CA PRO A 39 -13.67 17.88 0.18
C PRO A 39 -13.71 17.04 1.46
N GLU A 40 -14.10 15.77 1.36
CA GLU A 40 -14.12 14.81 2.47
C GLU A 40 -12.72 14.46 3.02
N THR A 41 -11.67 14.74 2.24
CA THR A 41 -10.27 14.51 2.63
C THR A 41 -9.56 15.76 3.12
N ALA A 42 -10.27 16.90 3.19
CA ALA A 42 -9.69 18.18 3.59
C ALA A 42 -9.00 18.09 4.96
N GLY A 43 -7.71 18.45 5.00
CA GLY A 43 -6.89 18.45 6.21
C GLY A 43 -6.43 17.07 6.70
N LEU A 44 -6.85 15.96 6.06
CA LEU A 44 -6.41 14.62 6.45
C LEU A 44 -4.90 14.46 6.31
N LEU A 45 -4.32 14.98 5.23
CA LEU A 45 -2.90 14.85 4.97
C LEU A 45 -2.06 15.49 6.09
N ASP A 46 -2.42 16.69 6.53
CA ASP A 46 -1.67 17.40 7.57
C ASP A 46 -1.82 16.74 8.94
N PHE A 47 -2.99 16.16 9.21
CA PHE A 47 -3.33 15.54 10.49
C PHE A 47 -2.76 14.11 10.63
N TYR A 48 -2.85 13.28 9.57
CA TYR A 48 -2.54 11.85 9.61
C TYR A 48 -1.20 11.45 8.97
N ASN A 49 -0.50 12.37 8.29
CA ASN A 49 0.88 12.17 7.85
C ASN A 49 1.79 12.94 8.83
N PRO A 50 2.83 12.35 9.46
CA PRO A 50 3.18 10.94 9.45
C PRO A 50 2.15 10.10 10.19
N THR A 51 1.81 8.95 9.62
CA THR A 51 1.00 7.93 10.28
C THR A 51 1.79 7.26 11.41
N SER A 52 1.11 6.78 12.45
CA SER A 52 1.80 6.18 13.61
C SER A 52 2.56 4.91 13.24
N VAL A 53 1.89 3.93 12.63
CA VAL A 53 2.48 2.61 12.35
C VAL A 53 2.11 2.15 10.94
N LEU A 54 3.09 1.67 10.18
CA LEU A 54 2.88 0.85 8.97
C LEU A 54 3.12 -0.62 9.32
N SER A 55 2.11 -1.47 9.20
CA SER A 55 2.24 -2.93 9.33
C SER A 55 2.44 -3.56 7.95
N THR A 56 3.51 -4.34 7.77
CA THR A 56 3.80 -4.96 6.48
C THR A 56 4.70 -6.20 6.59
N ALA A 57 4.97 -6.84 5.46
CA ALA A 57 5.83 -8.00 5.32
C ALA A 57 7.25 -7.61 4.88
N ARG A 58 8.24 -8.44 5.22
CA ARG A 58 9.67 -8.17 4.93
C ARG A 58 9.96 -8.07 3.44
N GLU A 59 9.21 -8.80 2.62
CA GLU A 59 9.50 -8.99 1.19
C GLU A 59 9.22 -7.76 0.34
N ILE A 60 8.40 -6.83 0.82
CA ILE A 60 8.03 -5.62 0.07
C ILE A 60 8.66 -4.35 0.65
N ILE A 61 9.63 -4.47 1.56
CA ILE A 61 10.30 -3.30 2.16
C ILE A 61 10.99 -2.45 1.08
N THR A 62 11.82 -3.07 0.25
CA THR A 62 12.58 -2.35 -0.79
C THR A 62 11.68 -1.84 -1.91
N LEU A 63 10.62 -2.59 -2.22
CA LEU A 63 9.71 -2.25 -3.32
C LEU A 63 8.69 -1.17 -2.93
N TRP A 64 8.18 -1.20 -1.70
CA TRP A 64 7.07 -0.35 -1.28
C TRP A 64 7.48 0.63 -0.19
N VAL A 65 7.97 0.14 0.94
CA VAL A 65 8.28 0.97 2.12
C VAL A 65 9.32 2.03 1.77
N SER A 66 10.42 1.65 1.12
CA SER A 66 11.46 2.58 0.71
C SER A 66 10.94 3.64 -0.26
N ARG A 67 10.05 3.28 -1.21
CA ARG A 67 9.49 4.23 -2.17
C ARG A 67 8.49 5.19 -1.54
N MET A 68 7.66 4.72 -0.61
CA MET A 68 6.81 5.61 0.20
C MET A 68 7.65 6.64 0.95
N VAL A 69 8.77 6.23 1.55
CA VAL A 69 9.70 7.17 2.20
C VAL A 69 10.27 8.17 1.21
N MET A 70 10.76 7.71 0.05
CA MET A 70 11.33 8.60 -0.97
C MET A 70 10.31 9.63 -1.47
N PHE A 71 9.11 9.19 -1.86
CA PHE A 71 8.08 10.07 -2.44
C PHE A 71 7.52 11.03 -1.40
N ASN A 72 7.19 10.56 -0.21
CA ASN A 72 6.66 11.43 0.84
C ASN A 72 7.69 12.50 1.24
N ARG A 73 8.98 12.13 1.34
CA ARG A 73 10.04 13.12 1.59
C ARG A 73 10.22 14.09 0.43
N TYR A 74 10.06 13.63 -0.81
CA TYR A 74 10.18 14.49 -1.99
C TYR A 74 9.03 15.50 -2.08
N PHE A 75 7.78 15.07 -1.87
CA PHE A 75 6.60 15.92 -2.01
C PHE A 75 6.24 16.74 -0.77
N LEU A 76 6.62 16.30 0.43
CA LEU A 76 6.31 16.97 1.70
C LEU A 76 7.56 17.50 2.43
N ASN A 77 8.50 18.07 1.68
CA ASN A 77 9.67 18.79 2.22
C ASN A 77 10.47 18.02 3.27
N GLY A 78 10.73 16.74 3.00
CA GLY A 78 11.53 15.86 3.87
C GLY A 78 10.74 15.14 4.97
N ARG A 79 9.41 15.31 5.05
CA ARG A 79 8.55 14.61 6.01
C ARG A 79 8.53 13.10 5.74
N LEU A 80 8.65 12.30 6.79
CA LEU A 80 8.48 10.85 6.71
C LEU A 80 6.98 10.48 6.64
N PRO A 81 6.61 9.40 5.94
CA PRO A 81 5.20 8.98 5.82
C PRO A 81 4.66 8.29 7.08
N PHE A 82 5.54 7.67 7.87
CA PHE A 82 5.19 6.95 9.09
C PHE A 82 6.28 7.09 10.15
N LYS A 83 5.89 6.95 11.43
CA LYS A 83 6.82 6.98 12.58
C LYS A 83 7.48 5.63 12.80
N ASP A 84 6.66 4.56 12.82
CA ASP A 84 7.12 3.19 13.06
C ASP A 84 6.72 2.25 11.92
N VAL A 85 7.54 1.21 11.70
CA VAL A 85 7.25 0.12 10.75
C VAL A 85 7.25 -1.20 11.50
N PHE A 86 6.10 -1.84 11.57
CA PHE A 86 5.94 -3.17 12.14
C PHE A 86 6.05 -4.22 11.04
N ILE A 87 7.06 -5.09 11.13
CA ILE A 87 7.25 -6.19 10.19
C ILE A 87 6.68 -7.47 10.80
N HIS A 88 5.54 -7.93 10.28
CA HIS A 88 4.90 -9.14 10.77
C HIS A 88 5.54 -10.39 10.17
N ALA A 89 5.35 -11.53 10.86
CA ALA A 89 5.81 -12.83 10.37
C ALA A 89 5.08 -13.23 9.08
N MET A 90 5.74 -14.09 8.31
CA MET A 90 5.17 -14.64 7.09
C MET A 90 4.43 -15.93 7.37
N VAL A 91 3.20 -16.01 6.88
CA VAL A 91 2.41 -17.23 6.97
C VAL A 91 2.96 -18.30 6.03
N GLN A 92 3.12 -19.50 6.58
CA GLN A 92 3.58 -20.69 5.88
C GLN A 92 2.47 -21.74 5.79
N ASP A 93 2.56 -22.61 4.79
CA ASP A 93 1.72 -23.81 4.67
C ASP A 93 2.18 -24.92 5.65
N GLY A 94 1.45 -26.03 5.67
CA GLY A 94 1.78 -27.18 6.53
C GLY A 94 3.14 -27.86 6.23
N HIS A 95 3.81 -27.47 5.16
CA HIS A 95 5.14 -27.94 4.77
C HIS A 95 6.22 -26.86 4.99
N GLY A 96 5.89 -25.73 5.63
CA GLY A 96 6.81 -24.64 5.90
C GLY A 96 7.11 -23.74 4.70
N GLN A 97 6.43 -23.92 3.57
CA GLN A 97 6.61 -23.06 2.40
C GLN A 97 5.75 -21.81 2.54
N LYS A 98 6.25 -20.68 2.01
CA LYS A 98 5.48 -19.45 1.96
C LYS A 98 4.16 -19.68 1.22
N MET A 99 3.04 -19.26 1.81
CA MET A 99 1.76 -19.26 1.10
C MET A 99 1.81 -18.23 -0.04
N SER A 100 1.47 -18.67 -1.25
CA SER A 100 1.37 -17.81 -2.41
C SER A 100 0.37 -18.33 -3.43
N LYS A 101 -0.22 -17.42 -4.21
CA LYS A 101 -1.13 -17.79 -5.29
C LYS A 101 -0.42 -18.59 -6.40
N SER A 102 0.86 -18.30 -6.66
CA SER A 102 1.64 -19.00 -7.69
C SER A 102 1.96 -20.44 -7.32
N LEU A 103 2.19 -20.75 -6.03
CA LEU A 103 2.36 -22.12 -5.55
C LEU A 103 1.02 -22.84 -5.33
N GLY A 104 -0.12 -22.13 -5.38
CA GLY A 104 -1.44 -22.72 -5.16
C GLY A 104 -1.68 -23.23 -3.74
N ASN A 105 -0.78 -22.90 -2.80
CA ASN A 105 -0.80 -23.37 -1.40
C ASN A 105 -1.43 -22.34 -0.44
N GLY A 106 -2.08 -21.30 -0.97
CA GLY A 106 -2.80 -20.33 -0.16
C GLY A 106 -4.15 -20.87 0.29
N VAL A 107 -4.43 -20.78 1.59
CA VAL A 107 -5.75 -21.09 2.15
C VAL A 107 -6.65 -19.85 2.07
N ASP A 108 -7.90 -20.00 1.65
CA ASP A 108 -8.87 -18.89 1.66
C ASP A 108 -9.26 -18.58 3.11
N PRO A 109 -9.08 -17.33 3.59
CA PRO A 109 -9.46 -16.97 4.95
C PRO A 109 -10.96 -17.16 5.22
N ARG A 110 -11.83 -17.10 4.20
CA ARG A 110 -13.27 -17.31 4.37
C ARG A 110 -13.60 -18.75 4.73
N ASP A 111 -12.88 -19.71 4.16
CA ASP A 111 -13.07 -21.13 4.47
C ASP A 111 -12.72 -21.41 5.93
N ILE A 112 -11.66 -20.76 6.44
CA ILE A 112 -11.25 -20.83 7.85
C ILE A 112 -12.30 -20.20 8.77
N ILE A 113 -12.79 -19.02 8.41
CA ILE A 113 -13.83 -18.31 9.20
C ILE A 113 -15.11 -19.14 9.25
N LEU A 114 -15.53 -19.77 8.16
CA LEU A 114 -16.71 -20.63 8.13
C LEU A 114 -16.52 -21.90 8.99
N ALA A 115 -15.30 -22.46 9.01
CA ALA A 115 -15.00 -23.68 9.77
C ALA A 115 -14.87 -23.43 11.29
N MET A 116 -14.29 -22.31 11.71
CA MET A 116 -13.92 -22.08 13.12
C MET A 116 -14.56 -20.83 13.75
N GLY A 117 -15.18 -19.95 12.98
CA GLY A 117 -15.67 -18.65 13.42
C GLY A 117 -14.58 -17.56 13.43
N GLN A 118 -14.96 -16.30 13.22
CA GLN A 118 -14.02 -15.17 13.05
C GLN A 118 -13.07 -14.98 14.24
N THR A 119 -13.61 -15.00 15.47
CA THR A 119 -12.83 -14.84 16.70
C THR A 119 -11.78 -15.93 16.90
N GLN A 120 -12.10 -17.17 16.50
CA GLN A 120 -11.19 -18.30 16.60
C GLN A 120 -10.15 -18.29 15.47
N CYS A 121 -10.44 -17.66 14.34
CA CYS A 121 -9.48 -17.48 13.25
C CYS A 121 -8.38 -16.47 13.65
N ASP A 122 -8.71 -15.38 14.33
CA ASP A 122 -7.73 -14.37 14.74
C ASP A 122 -6.69 -14.93 15.74
N PHE A 123 -7.10 -15.88 16.59
CA PHE A 123 -6.29 -16.35 17.71
C PHE A 123 -5.03 -17.16 17.30
N PRO A 124 -5.07 -18.04 16.29
CA PRO A 124 -3.89 -18.68 15.71
C PRO A 124 -3.00 -17.76 14.88
N TRP A 125 -3.56 -16.74 14.22
CA TRP A 125 -2.79 -15.85 13.32
C TRP A 125 -2.05 -14.72 14.04
N CYS A 126 -2.52 -14.33 15.24
CA CYS A 126 -1.97 -13.24 16.02
C CYS A 126 -0.98 -13.67 17.12
N LYS A 127 -0.66 -14.97 17.25
CA LYS A 127 0.36 -15.48 18.18
C LYS A 127 1.70 -15.67 17.50
#